data_AF-A0A961TNG7-F1
#
_entry.id   AF-A0A961TNG7-F1
#
_cell.length_a   1.000
_cell.length_b   1.000
_cell.length_c   1.000
_cell.angle_alpha   90.00
_cell.angle_beta   90.00
_cell.angle_gamma   90.00
#
_symmetry.space_group_name_H-M   'P 1'
#
loop_
_entity.id
_entity.type
_entity.pdbx_description
1 polymer ?
#
loop_
_entity_poly.entity_id
_entity_poly.type
_entity_poly.pdbx_seq_one_letter_code
_entity_poly.pdbx_strand_id
1 'polypeptide(L)'
;MIEVGLVIARFLHYAATTMLAGMSLFPLYAYAGAEPEVLSRWRQRWLLWTALAALVSVVCWFAFAAANMSGDIGDLTDMETLKAVARDTSFGILWMLRMLLAVLIVGVAAWCCLSRREAVRDCNSMMLLLTGLLLASLAGTGHTQVEEGWAGIVHVISDAMHLLAAGAWLGGLIPLVLLLHRYFGTDLGVGSKDVDRILMRFSGMGYIAVATLIGSGLVNSWFLVGSPSGLLSTPYGQILLAKLVLFGGMLALAVANRFWLVPSMNKARTDAADELARWSARLRNHVLGEQFLGWIILLAVSILGTMQPAVGQ
;
A
#
# COMPACT_ATOMS: atom_id res chain seq x y z
N MET A 1 20.84 -16.30 3.60
CA MET A 1 20.80 -15.32 2.48
C MET A 1 19.46 -15.35 1.75
N ILE A 2 18.94 -16.54 1.41
CA ILE A 2 17.67 -16.71 0.69
C ILE A 2 16.48 -16.08 1.44
N GLU A 3 16.31 -16.38 2.73
CA GLU A 3 15.22 -15.83 3.55
C GLU A 3 15.20 -14.29 3.60
N VAL A 4 16.37 -13.68 3.82
CA VAL A 4 16.50 -12.20 3.84
C VAL A 4 16.15 -11.62 2.47
N GLY A 5 16.62 -12.25 1.39
CA GLY A 5 16.26 -11.85 0.02
C GLY A 5 14.76 -11.96 -0.25
N LEU A 6 14.12 -13.02 0.24
CA LEU A 6 12.68 -13.23 0.15
C LEU A 6 11.89 -12.14 0.88
N VAL A 7 12.29 -11.81 2.13
CA VAL A 7 11.66 -10.73 2.91
C VAL A 7 11.81 -9.38 2.20
N ILE A 8 13.00 -9.05 1.69
CA ILE A 8 13.25 -7.80 0.96
C ILE A 8 12.41 -7.73 -0.32
N ALA A 9 12.37 -8.80 -1.11
CA ALA A 9 11.59 -8.84 -2.35
C ALA A 9 10.09 -8.66 -2.08
N ARG A 10 9.56 -9.33 -1.05
CA ARG A 10 8.18 -9.14 -0.58
C ARG A 10 7.92 -7.71 -0.14
N PHE A 11 8.83 -7.12 0.64
CA PHE A 11 8.71 -5.75 1.12
C PHE A 11 8.65 -4.78 -0.05
N LEU A 12 9.57 -4.88 -1.00
CA LEU A 12 9.61 -4.03 -2.19
C LEU A 12 8.35 -4.21 -3.06
N HIS A 13 7.79 -5.42 -3.14
CA HIS A 13 6.58 -5.66 -3.89
C HIS A 13 5.33 -5.10 -3.19
N TYR A 14 5.17 -5.33 -1.88
CA TYR A 14 4.09 -4.73 -1.09
C TYR A 14 4.17 -3.20 -1.08
N ALA A 15 5.38 -2.67 -0.98
CA ALA A 15 5.65 -1.25 -1.14
C ALA A 15 5.10 -0.72 -2.46
N ALA A 16 5.61 -1.24 -3.57
CA ALA A 16 5.28 -0.73 -4.90
C ALA A 16 3.79 -0.84 -5.21
N THR A 17 3.16 -1.97 -4.89
CA THR A 17 1.73 -2.22 -5.15
C THR A 17 0.81 -1.35 -4.28
N THR A 18 1.14 -1.16 -3.00
CA THR A 18 0.44 -0.23 -2.09
C THR A 18 0.51 1.20 -2.61
N MET A 19 1.72 1.65 -2.99
CA MET A 19 1.95 2.98 -3.57
C MET A 19 1.15 3.18 -4.86
N LEU A 20 1.21 2.22 -5.78
CA LEU A 20 0.48 2.24 -7.04
C LEU A 20 -1.03 2.38 -6.84
N ALA A 21 -1.62 1.57 -5.95
CA ALA A 21 -3.05 1.59 -5.68
C ALA A 21 -3.49 2.95 -5.12
N GLY A 22 -2.82 3.46 -4.08
CA GLY A 22 -3.20 4.73 -3.48
C GLY A 22 -2.95 5.94 -4.38
N MET A 23 -1.84 5.98 -5.14
CA MET A 23 -1.59 7.04 -6.13
C MET A 23 -2.58 7.02 -7.30
N SER A 24 -3.12 5.85 -7.66
CA SER A 24 -4.15 5.71 -8.69
C SER A 24 -5.53 6.12 -8.17
N LEU A 25 -5.83 5.80 -6.91
CA LEU A 25 -7.10 6.15 -6.26
C LEU A 25 -7.22 7.63 -5.91
N PHE A 26 -6.13 8.25 -5.44
CA PHE A 26 -6.11 9.63 -4.94
C PHE A 26 -6.84 10.66 -5.81
N PRO A 27 -6.55 10.79 -7.12
CA PRO A 27 -7.18 11.82 -7.95
C PRO A 27 -8.69 11.64 -8.11
N LEU A 28 -9.22 10.42 -7.95
CA LEU A 28 -10.64 10.13 -8.19
C LEU A 28 -11.55 10.65 -7.08
N TYR A 29 -11.06 10.73 -5.84
CA TYR A 29 -11.81 11.32 -4.74
C TYR A 29 -11.28 12.69 -4.33
N ALA A 30 -9.97 12.96 -4.43
CA ALA A 30 -9.38 14.18 -3.87
C ALA A 30 -9.88 15.45 -4.60
N TYR A 31 -9.90 15.44 -5.93
CA TYR A 31 -10.20 16.63 -6.73
C TYR A 31 -11.69 16.71 -7.11
N ALA A 32 -12.27 17.91 -7.08
CA ALA A 32 -13.65 18.13 -7.53
C ALA A 32 -13.76 18.28 -9.05
N GLY A 33 -12.67 18.72 -9.68
CA GLY A 33 -12.49 18.82 -11.12
C GLY A 33 -11.18 18.17 -11.54
N ALA A 34 -10.55 18.69 -12.60
CA ALA A 34 -9.27 18.17 -13.06
C ALA A 34 -8.15 18.38 -12.03
N GLU A 35 -7.31 17.35 -11.85
CA GLU A 35 -6.07 17.45 -11.09
C GLU A 35 -5.15 18.54 -11.68
N PRO A 36 -4.51 19.39 -10.86
CA PRO A 36 -3.53 20.37 -11.34
C PRO A 36 -2.43 19.71 -12.16
N GLU A 37 -2.09 20.29 -13.32
CA GLU A 37 -1.27 19.64 -14.33
C GLU A 37 0.17 19.33 -13.86
N VAL A 38 0.72 20.15 -12.97
CA VAL A 38 2.03 19.91 -12.34
C VAL A 38 1.99 18.67 -11.45
N LEU A 39 0.92 18.49 -10.67
CA LEU A 39 0.73 17.34 -9.79
C LEU A 39 0.44 16.07 -10.60
N SER A 40 -0.39 16.18 -11.63
CA SER A 40 -0.71 15.07 -12.54
C SER A 40 0.54 14.54 -13.25
N ARG A 41 1.37 15.41 -13.84
CA ARG A 41 2.62 15.01 -14.51
C ARG A 41 3.62 14.35 -13.55
N TRP A 42 3.75 14.90 -12.35
CA TRP A 42 4.58 14.27 -11.31
C TRP A 42 4.05 12.88 -10.97
N ARG A 43 2.73 12.78 -10.71
CA ARG A 43 2.10 11.54 -10.28
C ARG A 43 2.21 10.45 -11.35
N GLN A 44 1.99 10.79 -12.62
CA GLN A 44 2.17 9.87 -13.74
C GLN A 44 3.60 9.34 -13.84
N ARG A 45 4.61 10.22 -13.67
CA ARG A 45 6.01 9.80 -13.67
C ARG A 45 6.31 8.85 -12.51
N TRP A 46 5.81 9.14 -11.32
CA TRP A 46 5.97 8.28 -10.15
C TRP A 46 5.23 6.95 -10.31
N LEU A 47 4.02 6.95 -10.86
CA LEU A 47 3.28 5.74 -11.21
C LEU A 47 4.11 4.83 -12.12
N LEU A 48 4.73 5.38 -13.18
CA LEU A 48 5.60 4.61 -14.07
C LEU A 48 6.80 4.02 -13.33
N TRP A 49 7.52 4.81 -12.53
CA TRP A 49 8.66 4.30 -11.76
C TRP A 49 8.25 3.23 -10.75
N THR A 50 7.12 3.42 -10.04
CA THR A 50 6.59 2.42 -9.11
C THR A 50 6.06 1.18 -9.83
N ALA A 51 5.55 1.30 -11.06
CA ALA A 51 5.14 0.17 -11.89
C ALA A 51 6.34 -0.68 -12.32
N LEU A 52 7.43 -0.02 -12.73
CA LEU A 52 8.69 -0.70 -13.03
C LEU A 52 9.27 -1.36 -11.77
N ALA A 53 9.22 -0.70 -10.62
CA ALA A 53 9.63 -1.32 -9.35
C ALA A 53 8.74 -2.51 -8.97
N ALA A 54 7.42 -2.46 -9.20
CA ALA A 54 6.51 -3.58 -8.99
C ALA A 54 6.84 -4.77 -9.92
N LEU A 55 7.17 -4.49 -11.18
CA LEU A 55 7.58 -5.49 -12.16
C LEU A 55 8.90 -6.17 -11.76
N VAL A 56 9.92 -5.39 -11.39
CA VAL A 56 11.20 -5.95 -10.94
C VAL A 56 11.04 -6.74 -9.65
N SER A 57 10.31 -6.19 -8.66
CA SER A 57 10.10 -6.85 -7.38
C SER A 57 9.31 -8.16 -7.49
N VAL A 58 8.35 -8.28 -8.42
CA VAL A 58 7.62 -9.55 -8.63
C VAL A 58 8.50 -10.63 -9.26
N VAL A 59 9.46 -10.25 -10.14
CA VAL A 59 10.49 -11.18 -10.64
C VAL A 59 11.40 -11.62 -9.49
N CYS A 60 11.93 -10.67 -8.71
CA CYS A 60 12.81 -10.97 -7.59
C CYS A 60 12.13 -11.86 -6.55
N TRP A 61 10.86 -11.60 -6.23
CA TRP A 61 10.12 -12.41 -5.27
C TRP A 61 9.97 -13.85 -5.77
N PHE A 62 9.65 -14.07 -7.04
CA PHE A 62 9.59 -15.43 -7.59
C PHE A 62 10.93 -16.14 -7.54
N ALA A 63 12.03 -15.47 -7.90
CA ALA A 63 13.36 -16.06 -7.78
C ALA A 63 13.65 -16.51 -6.35
N PHE A 64 13.52 -15.61 -5.36
CA PHE A 64 13.78 -15.99 -3.97
C PHE A 64 12.79 -17.03 -3.42
N ALA A 65 11.53 -17.04 -3.89
CA ALA A 65 10.57 -18.06 -3.51
C ALA A 65 10.94 -19.42 -4.09
N ALA A 66 11.33 -19.49 -5.37
CA ALA A 66 11.78 -20.72 -6.02
C ALA A 66 13.03 -21.29 -5.32
N ALA A 67 14.05 -20.46 -5.06
CA ALA A 67 15.24 -20.86 -4.31
C ALA A 67 14.93 -21.31 -2.88
N ASN A 68 13.93 -20.71 -2.23
CA ASN A 68 13.49 -21.13 -0.89
C ASN A 68 12.77 -22.49 -0.93
N MET A 69 12.07 -22.81 -2.01
CA MET A 69 11.38 -24.09 -2.19
C MET A 69 12.32 -25.22 -2.59
N SER A 70 13.34 -24.93 -3.41
CA SER A 70 14.34 -25.93 -3.80
C SER A 70 15.45 -26.11 -2.75
N GLY A 71 15.67 -25.11 -1.90
CA GLY A 71 16.69 -25.11 -0.85
C GLY A 71 18.08 -24.66 -1.33
N ASP A 72 18.24 -24.36 -2.62
CA ASP A 72 19.49 -23.88 -3.21
C ASP A 72 19.26 -22.66 -4.12
N ILE A 73 20.13 -21.67 -4.01
CA ILE A 73 20.13 -20.50 -4.89
C ILE A 73 20.71 -20.82 -6.28
N GLY A 74 21.47 -21.91 -6.42
CA GLY A 74 22.01 -22.39 -7.70
C GLY A 74 20.93 -22.81 -8.70
N ASP A 75 19.80 -23.31 -8.20
CA ASP A 75 18.67 -23.77 -9.02
C ASP A 75 17.93 -22.64 -9.74
N LEU A 76 18.24 -21.37 -9.43
CA LEU A 76 17.75 -20.21 -10.19
C LEU A 76 18.19 -20.23 -11.66
N THR A 77 19.20 -21.02 -12.00
CA THR A 77 19.69 -21.19 -13.37
C THR A 77 19.07 -22.40 -14.07
N ASP A 78 18.41 -23.29 -13.33
CA ASP A 78 17.73 -24.44 -13.90
C ASP A 78 16.33 -24.06 -14.39
N MET A 79 16.20 -24.01 -15.72
CA MET A 79 14.97 -23.67 -16.40
C MET A 79 13.84 -24.68 -16.13
N GLU A 80 14.16 -25.95 -15.88
CA GLU A 80 13.13 -26.96 -15.60
C GLU A 80 12.54 -26.78 -14.20
N THR A 81 13.38 -26.54 -13.18
CA THR A 81 12.93 -26.18 -11.83
C THR A 81 12.07 -24.91 -11.84
N LEU A 82 12.47 -23.85 -12.55
CA LEU A 82 11.68 -22.62 -12.65
C LEU A 82 10.33 -22.85 -13.33
N LYS A 83 10.27 -23.66 -14.40
CA LYS A 83 9.00 -23.99 -15.06
C LYS A 83 8.07 -24.80 -14.16
N ALA A 84 8.62 -25.77 -13.43
CA ALA A 84 7.87 -26.59 -12.49
C ALA A 84 7.27 -25.71 -11.39
N VAL A 85 8.07 -24.83 -10.76
CA VAL A 85 7.57 -23.89 -9.75
C VAL A 85 6.50 -22.95 -10.35
N ALA A 86 6.70 -22.44 -11.57
CA ALA A 86 5.76 -21.52 -12.20
C ALA A 86 4.42 -22.18 -12.60
N ARG A 87 4.41 -23.43 -13.05
CA ARG A 87 3.22 -24.07 -13.62
C ARG A 87 2.53 -25.05 -12.69
N ASP A 88 3.31 -25.76 -11.87
CA ASP A 88 2.81 -26.89 -11.09
C ASP A 88 2.47 -26.50 -9.65
N THR A 89 2.65 -25.22 -9.30
CA THR A 89 2.31 -24.70 -7.96
C THR A 89 1.23 -23.62 -8.03
N SER A 90 0.35 -23.60 -7.02
CA SER A 90 -0.64 -22.52 -6.84
C SER A 90 0.03 -21.15 -6.73
N PHE A 91 1.23 -21.10 -6.14
CA PHE A 91 2.04 -19.89 -6.07
C PHE A 91 2.46 -19.39 -7.46
N GLY A 92 2.94 -20.29 -8.33
CA GLY A 92 3.35 -19.98 -9.69
C GLY A 92 2.22 -19.43 -10.56
N ILE A 93 1.02 -20.02 -10.45
CA ILE A 93 -0.18 -19.53 -11.16
C ILE A 93 -0.53 -18.09 -10.76
N LEU A 94 -0.57 -17.81 -9.45
CA LEU A 94 -0.82 -16.46 -8.94
C LEU A 94 0.30 -15.49 -9.33
N TRP A 95 1.56 -15.95 -9.34
CA TRP A 95 2.68 -15.15 -9.80
C TRP A 95 2.57 -14.77 -11.28
N MET A 96 2.17 -15.70 -12.16
CA MET A 96 1.95 -15.40 -13.58
C MET A 96 0.87 -14.33 -13.78
N LEU A 97 -0.23 -14.41 -13.01
CA LEU A 97 -1.26 -13.36 -13.00
C LEU A 97 -0.67 -12.01 -12.59
N ARG A 98 0.12 -11.96 -11.50
CA ARG A 98 0.76 -10.72 -11.04
C ARG A 98 1.76 -10.17 -12.04
N MET A 99 2.51 -11.04 -12.72
CA MET A 99 3.42 -10.67 -13.78
C MET A 99 2.67 -10.01 -14.94
N LEU A 100 1.59 -10.63 -15.40
CA LEU A 100 0.73 -10.08 -16.45
C LEU A 100 0.18 -8.70 -16.03
N LEU A 101 -0.37 -8.60 -14.82
CA LEU A 101 -0.90 -7.33 -14.29
C LEU A 101 0.21 -6.26 -14.20
N ALA A 102 1.40 -6.60 -13.71
CA ALA A 102 2.52 -5.67 -13.63
C ALA A 102 2.95 -5.16 -15.01
N VAL A 103 3.03 -6.02 -16.02
CA VAL A 103 3.33 -5.62 -17.41
C VAL A 103 2.24 -4.71 -17.97
N LEU A 104 0.96 -5.04 -17.77
CA LEU A 104 -0.16 -4.20 -18.19
C LEU A 104 -0.12 -2.83 -17.50
N ILE A 105 0.15 -2.78 -16.20
CA ILE A 105 0.27 -1.53 -15.45
C ILE A 105 1.42 -0.68 -15.98
N VAL A 106 2.58 -1.27 -16.30
CA VAL A 106 3.70 -0.55 -16.93
C VAL A 106 3.28 0.01 -18.28
N GLY A 107 2.61 -0.79 -19.13
CA GLY A 107 2.12 -0.36 -20.43
C GLY A 107 1.14 0.82 -20.33
N VAL A 108 0.18 0.74 -19.41
CA VAL A 108 -0.78 1.82 -19.15
C VAL A 108 -0.05 3.05 -18.59
N ALA A 109 0.81 2.91 -17.59
CA ALA A 109 1.54 4.03 -17.00
C ALA A 109 2.43 4.76 -18.03
N ALA A 110 3.09 4.00 -18.92
CA ALA A 110 3.88 4.56 -20.02
C ALA A 110 2.99 5.28 -21.04
N TRP A 111 1.86 4.68 -21.43
CA TRP A 111 0.87 5.31 -22.31
C TRP A 111 0.35 6.63 -21.73
N CYS A 112 0.00 6.65 -20.44
CA CYS A 112 -0.50 7.85 -19.76
C CYS A 112 0.55 8.95 -19.66
N CYS A 113 1.84 8.61 -19.52
CA CYS A 113 2.94 9.59 -19.54
C CYS A 113 3.14 10.25 -20.92
N LEU A 114 2.75 9.57 -22.01
CA LEU A 114 2.91 10.03 -23.39
C LEU A 114 1.64 10.70 -23.94
N SER A 115 0.48 10.44 -23.34
CA SER A 115 -0.83 10.88 -23.83
C SER A 115 -1.17 12.33 -23.47
N ARG A 116 -2.01 12.97 -24.31
CA ARG A 116 -2.57 14.32 -24.06
C ARG A 116 -3.71 14.27 -23.03
N ARG A 117 -4.03 15.45 -22.47
CA ARG A 117 -4.92 15.69 -21.30
C ARG A 117 -6.24 14.91 -21.26
N GLU A 118 -6.93 14.72 -22.38
CA GLU A 118 -8.26 14.09 -22.41
C GLU A 118 -8.22 12.58 -22.14
N ALA A 119 -7.16 11.88 -22.56
CA ALA A 119 -6.98 10.45 -22.30
C ALA A 119 -6.59 10.12 -20.83
N VAL A 120 -6.28 11.14 -20.03
CA VAL A 120 -5.77 10.97 -18.65
C VAL A 120 -6.85 10.50 -17.68
N ARG A 121 -8.13 10.82 -17.92
CA ARG A 121 -9.23 10.41 -17.03
C ARG A 121 -9.48 8.90 -17.11
N ASP A 122 -9.54 8.36 -18.33
CA ASP A 122 -9.72 6.93 -18.58
C ASP A 122 -8.51 6.12 -18.08
N CYS A 123 -7.31 6.70 -18.23
CA CYS A 123 -6.07 6.23 -17.64
C CYS A 123 -6.15 6.01 -16.11
N ASN A 124 -6.70 6.96 -15.35
CA ASN A 124 -6.75 6.85 -13.89
C ASN A 124 -7.67 5.70 -13.43
N SER A 125 -8.83 5.54 -14.06
CA SER A 125 -9.76 4.44 -13.74
C SER A 125 -9.18 3.08 -14.10
N MET A 126 -8.53 2.97 -15.26
CA MET A 126 -7.86 1.73 -15.69
C MET A 126 -6.68 1.39 -14.77
N MET A 127 -5.88 2.39 -14.38
CA MET A 127 -4.81 2.21 -13.40
C MET A 127 -5.36 1.75 -12.05
N LEU A 128 -6.45 2.36 -11.55
CA LEU A 128 -7.07 1.92 -10.30
C LEU A 128 -7.54 0.46 -10.38
N LEU A 129 -8.21 0.07 -11.46
CA LEU A 129 -8.68 -1.30 -11.64
C LEU A 129 -7.51 -2.30 -11.63
N LEU A 130 -6.48 -2.05 -12.44
CA LEU A 130 -5.33 -2.95 -12.55
C LEU A 130 -4.50 -3.01 -11.27
N THR A 131 -4.23 -1.87 -10.64
CA THR A 131 -3.45 -1.79 -9.39
C THR A 131 -4.23 -2.34 -8.20
N GLY A 132 -5.55 -2.13 -8.15
CA GLY A 132 -6.44 -2.74 -7.19
C GLY A 132 -6.49 -4.25 -7.34
N LEU A 133 -6.58 -4.76 -8.57
CA LEU A 133 -6.55 -6.20 -8.85
C LEU A 133 -5.19 -6.82 -8.50
N LEU A 134 -4.09 -6.14 -8.81
CA LEU A 134 -2.74 -6.57 -8.42
C LEU A 134 -2.60 -6.64 -6.89
N LEU A 135 -3.05 -5.60 -6.17
CA LEU A 135 -3.00 -5.54 -4.72
C LEU A 135 -3.91 -6.60 -4.06
N ALA A 136 -5.14 -6.76 -4.56
CA ALA A 136 -6.05 -7.79 -4.09
C ALA A 136 -5.54 -9.20 -4.39
N SER A 137 -4.78 -9.40 -5.49
CA SER A 137 -4.20 -10.71 -5.80
C SER A 137 -3.18 -11.18 -4.76
N LEU A 138 -2.64 -10.28 -3.92
CA LEU A 138 -1.75 -10.63 -2.81
C LEU A 138 -2.51 -11.29 -1.65
N ALA A 139 -3.83 -11.09 -1.62
CA ALA A 139 -4.68 -11.77 -0.68
C ALA A 139 -4.60 -13.27 -0.86
N GLY A 140 -4.63 -13.96 0.25
CA GLY A 140 -4.63 -15.40 0.22
C GLY A 140 -3.29 -16.03 -0.19
N THR A 141 -2.18 -15.29 -0.02
CA THR A 141 -0.83 -15.84 -0.20
C THR A 141 -0.29 -16.42 1.10
N GLY A 142 0.18 -17.68 1.03
CA GLY A 142 0.72 -18.40 2.19
C GLY A 142 -0.34 -19.27 2.86
N HIS A 143 -0.71 -18.93 4.10
CA HIS A 143 -1.40 -19.83 5.05
C HIS A 143 -2.91 -19.94 4.86
N THR A 144 -3.52 -19.07 4.06
CA THR A 144 -4.96 -19.12 3.75
C THR A 144 -5.34 -20.28 2.84
N GLN A 145 -4.37 -20.95 2.21
CA GLN A 145 -4.63 -22.14 1.38
C GLN A 145 -4.92 -23.39 2.22
N VAL A 146 -4.80 -23.30 3.55
CA VAL A 146 -5.07 -24.41 4.48
C VAL A 146 -6.55 -24.52 4.81
N GLU A 147 -7.34 -23.45 4.63
CA GLU A 147 -8.77 -23.42 4.97
C GLU A 147 -9.65 -23.79 3.77
N GLU A 148 -10.41 -24.86 3.89
CA GLU A 148 -11.37 -25.29 2.86
C GLU A 148 -12.76 -24.67 3.05
N GLY A 149 -13.53 -24.57 1.96
CA GLY A 149 -14.93 -24.17 1.98
C GLY A 149 -15.15 -22.67 2.26
N TRP A 150 -16.28 -22.35 2.92
CA TRP A 150 -16.72 -20.97 3.15
C TRP A 150 -15.77 -20.16 4.04
N ALA A 151 -15.06 -20.81 4.97
CA ALA A 151 -14.10 -20.15 5.86
C ALA A 151 -12.93 -19.54 5.07
N GLY A 152 -12.33 -20.32 4.15
CA GLY A 152 -11.25 -19.84 3.30
C GLY A 152 -11.67 -18.68 2.40
N ILE A 153 -12.90 -18.71 1.86
CA ILE A 153 -13.44 -17.58 1.06
C ILE A 153 -13.53 -16.30 1.91
N VAL A 154 -14.05 -16.40 3.13
CA VAL A 154 -14.16 -15.25 4.05
C VAL A 154 -12.79 -14.70 4.39
N HIS A 155 -11.82 -15.57 4.69
CA HIS A 155 -10.46 -15.16 5.01
C HIS A 155 -9.79 -14.44 3.82
N VAL A 156 -9.88 -14.98 2.61
CA VAL A 156 -9.31 -14.36 1.40
C VAL A 156 -9.97 -13.01 1.10
N ILE A 157 -11.29 -12.90 1.21
CA ILE A 157 -12.00 -11.63 1.01
C ILE A 157 -11.58 -10.60 2.06
N SER A 158 -11.51 -11.00 3.33
CA SER A 158 -11.07 -10.14 4.42
C SER A 158 -9.65 -9.64 4.19
N ASP A 159 -8.73 -10.52 3.80
CA ASP A 159 -7.34 -10.17 3.49
C ASP A 159 -7.25 -9.21 2.28
N ALA A 160 -8.03 -9.44 1.23
CA ALA A 160 -8.12 -8.52 0.10
C ALA A 160 -8.65 -7.14 0.52
N MET A 161 -9.70 -7.08 1.34
CA MET A 161 -10.23 -5.84 1.86
C MET A 161 -9.21 -5.11 2.75
N HIS A 162 -8.47 -5.85 3.58
CA HIS A 162 -7.39 -5.30 4.41
C HIS A 162 -6.30 -4.66 3.55
N LEU A 163 -5.83 -5.37 2.53
CA LEU A 163 -4.79 -4.90 1.62
C LEU A 163 -5.25 -3.70 0.81
N LEU A 164 -6.47 -3.70 0.27
CA LEU A 164 -7.04 -2.57 -0.47
C LEU A 164 -7.18 -1.32 0.42
N ALA A 165 -7.64 -1.48 1.66
CA ALA A 165 -7.74 -0.38 2.61
C ALA A 165 -6.36 0.16 3.02
N ALA A 166 -5.37 -0.72 3.24
CA ALA A 166 -3.99 -0.33 3.48
C ALA A 166 -3.40 0.44 2.27
N GLY A 167 -3.66 -0.04 1.04
CA GLY A 167 -3.30 0.61 -0.21
C GLY A 167 -3.88 2.00 -0.35
N ALA A 168 -5.18 2.14 -0.08
CA ALA A 168 -5.89 3.41 -0.16
C ALA A 168 -5.34 4.45 0.83
N TRP A 169 -5.08 4.04 2.08
CA TRP A 169 -4.54 4.94 3.10
C TRP A 169 -3.04 5.22 2.85
N LEU A 170 -2.18 4.20 2.92
CA LEU A 170 -0.72 4.38 2.83
C LEU A 170 -0.30 4.95 1.48
N GLY A 171 -0.82 4.41 0.37
CA GLY A 171 -0.48 4.92 -0.96
C GLY A 171 -1.05 6.32 -1.22
N GLY A 172 -2.14 6.70 -0.54
CA GLY A 172 -2.74 8.02 -0.61
C GLY A 172 -1.96 9.11 0.14
N LEU A 173 -1.16 8.73 1.15
CA LEU A 173 -0.32 9.69 1.90
C LEU A 173 0.76 10.32 1.00
N ILE A 174 1.26 9.60 -0.01
CA ILE A 174 2.31 10.06 -0.91
C ILE A 174 1.91 11.32 -1.71
N PRO A 175 0.82 11.30 -2.50
CA PRO A 175 0.36 12.50 -3.19
C PRO A 175 -0.11 13.58 -2.22
N LEU A 176 -0.59 13.22 -1.02
CA LEU A 176 -0.94 14.19 0.03
C LEU A 176 0.29 14.96 0.55
N VAL A 177 1.40 14.28 0.84
CA VAL A 177 2.66 14.94 1.25
C VAL A 177 3.14 15.89 0.17
N LEU A 178 3.09 15.47 -1.10
CA LEU A 178 3.50 16.34 -2.20
C LEU A 178 2.59 17.57 -2.29
N LEU A 179 1.27 17.38 -2.20
CA LEU A 179 0.31 18.47 -2.21
C LEU A 179 0.65 19.47 -1.10
N LEU A 180 0.85 18.99 0.14
CA LEU A 180 1.23 19.83 1.27
C LEU A 180 2.58 20.52 1.07
N HIS A 181 3.57 19.82 0.49
CA HIS A 181 4.89 20.40 0.24
C HIS A 181 4.85 21.50 -0.81
N ARG A 182 4.15 21.28 -1.92
CA ARG A 182 4.12 22.23 -3.03
C ARG A 182 3.19 23.40 -2.77
N TYR A 183 2.07 23.17 -2.08
CA TYR A 183 1.09 24.22 -1.78
C TYR A 183 1.63 25.28 -0.80
N PHE A 184 2.36 24.85 0.24
CA PHE A 184 2.92 25.77 1.23
C PHE A 184 4.37 26.17 0.94
N GLY A 185 4.99 25.60 -0.10
CA GLY A 185 6.37 25.88 -0.50
C GLY A 185 6.54 26.72 -1.76
N THR A 186 5.54 26.76 -2.66
CA THR A 186 5.62 27.47 -3.96
C THR A 186 4.23 27.79 -4.52
N ASP A 187 4.11 28.94 -5.18
CA ASP A 187 2.88 29.53 -5.72
C ASP A 187 2.27 28.68 -6.87
N LEU A 188 1.59 27.58 -6.53
CA LEU A 188 1.02 26.62 -7.49
C LEU A 188 -0.32 27.08 -8.11
N GLY A 189 -0.83 28.27 -7.74
CA GLY A 189 -2.11 28.77 -8.24
C GLY A 189 -3.34 27.92 -7.84
N VAL A 190 -3.19 26.97 -6.91
CA VAL A 190 -4.31 26.25 -6.31
C VAL A 190 -4.91 27.14 -5.21
N GLY A 191 -6.23 27.26 -5.16
CA GLY A 191 -6.88 28.06 -4.13
C GLY A 191 -6.78 27.38 -2.76
N SER A 192 -6.65 28.17 -1.69
CA SER A 192 -6.57 27.67 -0.32
C SER A 192 -7.80 26.85 0.11
N LYS A 193 -8.95 27.18 -0.46
CA LYS A 193 -10.21 26.43 -0.30
C LYS A 193 -10.19 25.04 -0.95
N ASP A 194 -9.39 24.84 -2.01
CA ASP A 194 -9.30 23.54 -2.69
C ASP A 194 -8.52 22.52 -1.84
N VAL A 195 -7.46 22.97 -1.16
CA VAL A 195 -6.68 22.12 -0.26
C VAL A 195 -7.49 21.66 0.94
N ASP A 196 -8.26 22.54 1.56
CA ASP A 196 -9.09 22.17 2.72
C ASP A 196 -10.12 21.12 2.31
N ARG A 197 -10.69 21.23 1.11
CA ARG A 197 -11.60 20.23 0.55
C ARG A 197 -10.90 18.91 0.28
N ILE A 198 -9.69 18.92 -0.27
CA ILE A 198 -8.88 17.70 -0.48
C ILE A 198 -8.60 17.02 0.87
N LEU A 199 -8.17 17.78 1.89
CA LEU A 199 -7.92 17.24 3.24
C LEU A 199 -9.17 16.65 3.88
N MET A 200 -10.34 17.27 3.70
CA MET A 200 -11.61 16.71 4.17
C MET A 200 -11.97 15.40 3.46
N ARG A 201 -11.79 15.33 2.13
CA ARG A 201 -12.09 14.11 1.35
C ARG A 201 -11.11 12.99 1.64
N PHE A 202 -9.82 13.32 1.83
CA PHE A 202 -8.82 12.38 2.32
C PHE A 202 -9.19 11.84 3.70
N SER A 203 -9.64 12.70 4.62
CA SER A 203 -10.11 12.27 5.94
C SER A 203 -11.33 11.34 5.83
N GLY A 204 -12.29 11.65 4.95
CA GLY A 204 -13.46 10.82 4.68
C GLY A 204 -13.10 9.42 4.20
N MET A 205 -12.21 9.32 3.20
CA MET A 205 -11.64 8.06 2.74
C MET A 205 -10.88 7.34 3.87
N GLY A 206 -10.10 8.09 4.66
CA GLY A 206 -9.34 7.58 5.79
C GLY A 206 -10.22 6.89 6.84
N TYR A 207 -11.40 7.43 7.17
CA TYR A 207 -12.33 6.75 8.08
C TYR A 207 -12.80 5.40 7.54
N ILE A 208 -13.14 5.33 6.25
CA ILE A 208 -13.54 4.09 5.59
C ILE A 208 -12.37 3.09 5.63
N ALA A 209 -11.17 3.51 5.24
CA ALA A 209 -9.98 2.67 5.25
C ALA A 209 -9.65 2.15 6.66
N VAL A 210 -9.69 3.00 7.69
CA VAL A 210 -9.44 2.61 9.08
C VAL A 210 -10.49 1.62 9.59
N ALA A 211 -11.78 1.87 9.34
CA ALA A 211 -12.85 0.95 9.73
C ALA A 211 -12.69 -0.41 9.06
N THR A 212 -12.37 -0.43 7.75
CA THR A 212 -12.09 -1.66 7.02
C THR A 212 -10.86 -2.37 7.56
N LEU A 213 -9.76 -1.66 7.86
CA LEU A 213 -8.53 -2.25 8.42
C LEU A 213 -8.75 -2.89 9.79
N ILE A 214 -9.52 -2.23 10.66
CA ILE A 214 -9.85 -2.79 11.98
C ILE A 214 -10.74 -4.03 11.81
N GLY A 215 -11.83 -3.94 11.04
CA GLY A 215 -12.75 -5.04 10.84
C GLY A 215 -12.09 -6.27 10.19
N SER A 216 -11.42 -6.07 9.07
CA SER A 216 -10.67 -7.14 8.38
C SER A 216 -9.48 -7.65 9.20
N GLY A 217 -8.80 -6.77 9.95
CA GLY A 217 -7.70 -7.15 10.83
C GLY A 217 -8.13 -8.07 11.96
N LEU A 218 -9.33 -7.84 12.53
CA LEU A 218 -9.92 -8.73 13.53
C LEU A 218 -10.24 -10.10 12.95
N VAL A 219 -10.86 -10.14 11.76
CA VAL A 219 -11.17 -11.39 11.04
C VAL A 219 -9.89 -12.15 10.71
N ASN A 220 -8.88 -11.51 10.14
CA ASN A 220 -7.60 -12.17 9.83
C ASN A 220 -6.89 -12.65 11.10
N SER A 221 -6.96 -11.89 12.20
CA SER A 221 -6.37 -12.31 13.48
C SER A 221 -7.06 -13.53 14.07
N TRP A 222 -8.38 -13.66 13.89
CA TRP A 222 -9.13 -14.85 14.31
C TRP A 222 -8.57 -16.11 13.66
N PHE A 223 -8.32 -16.07 12.34
CA PHE A 223 -7.78 -17.20 11.60
C PHE A 223 -6.29 -17.46 11.86
N LEU A 224 -5.46 -16.41 11.96
CA LEU A 224 -4.00 -16.54 12.01
C LEU A 224 -3.45 -16.74 13.43
N VAL A 225 -4.17 -16.28 14.45
CA VAL A 225 -3.70 -16.30 15.84
C VAL A 225 -4.45 -17.32 16.71
N GLY A 226 -5.76 -17.47 16.51
CA GLY A 226 -6.61 -18.42 17.21
C GLY A 226 -6.87 -18.13 18.69
N SER A 227 -5.89 -17.63 19.45
CA SER A 227 -6.02 -17.38 20.91
C SER A 227 -5.19 -16.20 21.42
N PRO A 228 -5.59 -15.54 22.54
CA PRO A 228 -4.78 -14.50 23.17
C PRO A 228 -3.40 -14.98 23.65
N SER A 229 -3.27 -16.25 24.06
CA SER A 229 -1.97 -16.84 24.39
C SER A 229 -1.08 -16.91 23.15
N GLY A 230 -1.61 -17.37 22.01
CA GLY A 230 -0.89 -17.39 20.74
C GLY A 230 -0.36 -16.01 20.33
N LEU A 231 -1.08 -14.93 20.66
CA LEU A 231 -0.64 -13.56 20.42
C LEU A 231 0.58 -13.16 21.28
N LEU A 232 0.65 -13.61 22.54
CA LEU A 232 1.68 -13.17 23.49
C LEU A 232 2.90 -14.09 23.52
N SER A 233 2.71 -15.39 23.30
CA SER A 233 3.76 -16.40 23.50
C SER A 233 4.50 -16.82 22.23
N THR A 234 3.96 -16.53 21.04
CA THR A 234 4.57 -16.96 19.77
C THR A 234 5.40 -15.84 19.13
N PRO A 235 6.52 -16.15 18.45
CA PRO A 235 7.24 -15.20 17.61
C PRO A 235 6.36 -14.46 16.59
N TYR A 236 5.38 -15.16 15.99
CA TYR A 236 4.43 -14.56 15.05
C TYR A 236 3.55 -13.52 15.76
N GLY A 237 3.00 -13.88 16.92
CA GLY A 237 2.17 -13.01 17.75
C GLY A 237 2.91 -11.76 18.22
N GLN A 238 4.19 -11.88 18.59
CA GLN A 238 5.01 -10.75 19.02
C GLN A 238 5.26 -9.72 17.92
N ILE A 239 5.54 -10.16 16.68
CA ILE A 239 5.67 -9.26 15.53
C ILE A 239 4.32 -8.63 15.18
N LEU A 240 3.22 -9.40 15.29
CA LEU A 240 1.87 -8.86 15.12
C LEU A 240 1.53 -7.80 16.17
N LEU A 241 1.90 -7.99 17.43
CA LEU A 241 1.75 -6.99 18.49
C LEU A 241 2.53 -5.72 18.17
N ALA A 242 3.79 -5.86 17.71
CA ALA A 242 4.57 -4.70 17.25
C ALA A 242 3.86 -3.97 16.09
N LYS A 243 3.30 -4.70 15.11
CA LYS A 243 2.48 -4.13 14.03
C LYS A 243 1.25 -3.38 14.57
N LEU A 244 0.56 -3.90 15.58
CA LEU A 244 -0.61 -3.26 16.20
C LEU A 244 -0.22 -1.97 16.97
N VAL A 245 0.92 -1.96 17.66
CA VAL A 245 1.45 -0.76 18.32
C VAL A 245 1.78 0.32 17.30
N LEU A 246 2.47 -0.04 16.20
CA LEU A 246 2.78 0.89 15.11
C LEU A 246 1.50 1.44 14.47
N PHE A 247 0.50 0.59 14.25
CA PHE A 247 -0.81 1.00 13.74
C PHE A 247 -1.53 1.96 14.69
N GLY A 248 -1.50 1.69 16.00
CA GLY A 248 -2.01 2.61 17.03
C GLY A 248 -1.31 3.98 17.00
N GLY A 249 0.01 3.99 16.79
CA GLY A 249 0.77 5.22 16.60
C GLY A 249 0.34 6.00 15.36
N MET A 250 0.12 5.31 14.23
CA MET A 250 -0.42 5.93 13.02
C MET A 250 -1.81 6.53 13.24
N LEU A 251 -2.70 5.80 13.93
CA LEU A 251 -4.02 6.32 14.26
C LEU A 251 -3.95 7.55 15.16
N ALA A 252 -3.05 7.58 16.14
CA ALA A 252 -2.85 8.75 16.99
C ALA A 252 -2.40 9.98 16.18
N LEU A 253 -1.48 9.80 15.22
CA LEU A 253 -1.08 10.86 14.30
C LEU A 253 -2.24 11.32 13.40
N ALA A 254 -3.01 10.39 12.84
CA ALA A 254 -4.15 10.71 11.98
C ALA A 254 -5.26 11.46 12.73
N VAL A 255 -5.55 11.06 13.98
CA VAL A 255 -6.49 11.74 14.88
C VAL A 255 -5.99 13.15 15.21
N ALA A 256 -4.71 13.30 15.59
CA ALA A 256 -4.11 14.61 15.84
C ALA A 256 -4.17 15.51 14.60
N ASN A 257 -3.90 14.94 13.41
CA ASN A 257 -3.99 15.65 12.14
C ASN A 257 -5.39 16.19 11.89
N ARG A 258 -6.41 15.35 12.10
CA ARG A 258 -7.81 15.70 11.85
C ARG A 258 -8.38 16.69 12.85
N PHE A 259 -8.14 16.49 14.14
CA PHE A 259 -8.84 17.25 15.19
C PHE A 259 -8.05 18.43 15.73
N TRP A 260 -6.73 18.47 15.53
CA TRP A 260 -5.89 19.55 16.05
C TRP A 260 -5.14 20.28 14.93
N LEU A 261 -4.36 19.60 14.10
CA LEU A 261 -3.47 20.28 13.15
C LEU A 261 -4.24 20.93 12.00
N VAL A 262 -5.19 20.23 11.36
CA VAL A 262 -5.98 20.80 10.26
C VAL A 262 -6.84 21.99 10.75
N PRO A 263 -7.58 21.90 11.88
CA PRO A 263 -8.29 23.07 12.41
C PRO A 263 -7.37 24.23 12.79
N SER A 264 -6.20 23.97 13.39
CA SER A 264 -5.25 25.03 13.77
C SER A 264 -4.62 25.70 12.56
N MET A 265 -4.31 24.93 11.51
CA MET A 265 -3.84 25.45 10.22
C MET A 265 -4.89 26.37 9.58
N ASN A 266 -6.17 25.99 9.65
CA ASN A 266 -7.27 26.79 9.10
C ASN A 266 -7.48 28.10 9.87
N LYS A 267 -7.30 28.10 11.20
CA LYS A 267 -7.34 29.32 12.02
C LYS A 267 -6.13 30.22 11.74
N ALA A 268 -4.91 29.68 11.75
CA ALA A 268 -3.70 30.46 11.51
C ALA A 268 -3.68 31.15 10.14
N ARG A 269 -4.42 30.61 9.14
CA ARG A 269 -4.57 31.23 7.82
C ARG A 269 -5.22 32.61 7.87
N THR A 270 -6.08 32.90 8.84
CA THR A 270 -6.75 34.22 8.94
C THR A 270 -5.90 35.25 9.68
N ASP A 271 -4.93 34.80 10.48
CA ASP A 271 -4.33 35.61 11.52
C ASP A 271 -2.85 35.98 11.23
N ALA A 272 -2.04 35.06 10.70
CA ALA A 272 -0.62 35.32 10.38
C ALA A 272 0.01 34.30 9.41
N ALA A 273 0.74 34.78 8.38
CA ALA A 273 1.41 33.93 7.39
C ALA A 273 2.49 33.01 7.97
N ASP A 274 3.27 33.50 8.94
CA ASP A 274 4.32 32.69 9.61
C ASP A 274 3.72 31.55 10.44
N GLU A 275 2.55 31.77 11.03
CA GLU A 275 1.88 30.76 11.83
C GLU A 275 1.31 29.65 10.95
N LEU A 276 0.72 30.02 9.80
CA LEU A 276 0.28 29.08 8.78
C LEU A 276 1.44 28.18 8.31
N ALA A 277 2.60 28.76 8.02
CA ALA A 277 3.79 28.00 7.59
C ALA A 277 4.21 26.96 8.64
N ARG A 278 4.20 27.31 9.93
CA ARG A 278 4.52 26.39 11.03
C ARG A 278 3.53 25.23 11.14
N TRP A 279 2.22 25.52 11.12
CA TRP A 279 1.19 24.47 11.22
C TRP A 279 1.20 23.53 10.01
N SER A 280 1.41 24.08 8.80
CA SER A 280 1.56 23.29 7.59
C SER A 280 2.79 22.40 7.61
N ALA A 281 3.93 22.90 8.11
CA ALA A 281 5.13 22.09 8.28
C ALA A 281 4.93 20.95 9.29
N ARG A 282 4.23 21.21 10.41
CA ARG A 282 3.86 20.18 11.40
C ARG A 282 2.96 19.11 10.78
N LEU A 283 1.93 19.52 10.03
CA LEU A 283 1.03 18.58 9.36
C LEU A 283 1.80 17.70 8.38
N ARG A 284 2.67 18.29 7.56
CA ARG A 284 3.54 17.54 6.65
C ARG A 284 4.42 16.53 7.39
N ASN A 285 5.04 16.93 8.50
CA ASN A 285 5.89 16.04 9.28
C ASN A 285 5.11 14.89 9.92
N HIS A 286 3.87 15.12 10.39
CA HIS A 286 3.00 14.05 10.86
C HIS A 286 2.63 13.07 9.75
N VAL A 287 2.24 13.56 8.57
CA VAL A 287 1.92 12.71 7.41
C VAL A 287 3.15 11.89 6.97
N LEU A 288 4.35 12.48 7.00
CA LEU A 288 5.60 11.76 6.78
C LEU A 288 5.87 10.70 7.88
N GLY A 289 5.55 11.01 9.13
CA GLY A 289 5.61 10.07 10.25
C GLY A 289 4.65 8.89 10.06
N GLU A 290 3.40 9.13 9.66
CA GLU A 290 2.44 8.09 9.30
C GLU A 290 2.99 7.21 8.16
N GLN A 291 3.55 7.83 7.12
CA GLN A 291 4.13 7.11 5.99
C GLN A 291 5.32 6.22 6.42
N PHE A 292 6.19 6.73 7.30
CA PHE A 292 7.33 5.97 7.82
C PHE A 292 6.88 4.79 8.69
N LEU A 293 5.92 4.98 9.59
CA LEU A 293 5.33 3.87 10.36
C LEU A 293 4.67 2.85 9.43
N GLY A 294 3.98 3.30 8.38
CA GLY A 294 3.42 2.44 7.35
C GLY A 294 4.47 1.58 6.65
N TRP A 295 5.65 2.15 6.33
CA TRP A 295 6.78 1.39 5.78
C TRP A 295 7.26 0.30 6.73
N ILE A 296 7.36 0.59 8.03
CA ILE A 296 7.75 -0.42 9.04
C ILE A 296 6.68 -1.50 9.16
N ILE A 297 5.39 -1.15 9.10
CA ILE A 297 4.29 -2.12 9.09
C ILE A 297 4.38 -3.04 7.87
N LEU A 298 4.67 -2.51 6.67
CA LEU A 298 4.86 -3.33 5.48
C LEU A 298 6.04 -4.28 5.63
N LEU A 299 7.15 -3.85 6.24
CA LEU A 299 8.27 -4.72 6.55
C LEU A 299 7.87 -5.83 7.53
N ALA A 300 7.13 -5.49 8.59
CA ALA A 300 6.60 -6.48 9.53
C ALA A 300 5.71 -7.51 8.83
N VAL A 301 4.84 -7.08 7.90
CA VAL A 301 4.01 -7.98 7.07
C VAL A 301 4.86 -8.86 6.15
N SER A 302 5.95 -8.34 5.58
CA SER A 302 6.88 -9.12 4.77
C SER A 302 7.56 -10.23 5.57
N ILE A 303 7.91 -9.97 6.84
CA ILE A 303 8.49 -10.95 7.76
C ILE A 303 7.41 -11.98 8.18
N LEU A 304 6.23 -11.52 8.62
CA LEU A 304 5.13 -12.41 9.02
C LEU A 304 4.74 -13.37 7.88
N GLY A 305 4.83 -12.92 6.63
CA GLY A 305 4.54 -13.71 5.45
C GLY A 305 5.53 -14.84 5.14
N THR A 306 6.66 -14.93 5.85
CA THR A 306 7.61 -16.04 5.77
C THR A 306 7.58 -16.94 7.01
N MET A 307 6.78 -16.59 8.04
CA MET A 307 6.69 -17.33 9.29
C MET A 307 5.45 -18.22 9.32
N GLN A 308 5.47 -19.28 10.11
CA GLN A 308 4.28 -20.06 10.43
C GLN A 308 3.32 -19.23 11.31
N PRO A 309 1.99 -19.28 11.11
CA PRO A 309 1.03 -18.52 11.91
C PRO A 309 1.01 -18.99 13.36
N ALA A 310 0.60 -18.13 14.28
CA ALA A 310 0.55 -18.45 15.70
C ALA A 310 -0.41 -19.60 16.03
N VAL A 311 -1.50 -19.80 15.28
CA VAL A 311 -2.40 -20.96 15.47
C VAL A 311 -1.74 -22.31 15.13
N GLY A 312 -0.65 -22.28 14.36
CA GLY A 312 0.10 -23.48 13.97
C GLY A 312 1.40 -23.68 14.77
N GLN A 313 1.70 -22.82 15.74
CA GLN A 313 2.88 -22.91 16.61
C GLN A 313 2.52 -23.47 17.98
#